data_AF-A0A556CHE4-F1
#
_entry.id   AF-A0A556CHE4-F1
#
_cell.length_a   1.000
_cell.length_b   1.000
_cell.length_c   1.000
_cell.angle_alpha   90.00
_cell.angle_beta   90.00
_cell.angle_gamma   90.00
#
_symmetry.space_group_name_H-M   'P 1'
#
loop_
_entity.id
_entity.type
_entity.pdbx_description
1 polymer ?
#
loop_
_entity_poly.entity_id
_entity_poly.type
_entity_poly.pdbx_seq_one_letter_code
_entity_poly.pdbx_strand_id
1 'polypeptide(L)'
;MPLSGRSLPVSSELHWFLDQWQSDGRFPVPEAPRPASAIVLIRDSLEGLETFITRQLDARGIDDRNRLSYPVSNLRPGDLRNLPLAGWNSARCARTLSIENKSRALHHFSAAARISFAATGVLLAEDVDRDIVAAPQTDWRGTRARLFSNEISWSQILRERDLKLRPDLCKPWLRWINTATQLHRFDTTYFVAAVPFGQNVDFLSPNETSGGWKRPKEILAEAAGDPDKISASTRIIAESLIDVPSVGAAMAQVRDLHPLRPEVTNEDGEWRVVIHPGRDLYRKGTLRDYAIAVGDDENDQSPGFLTLSDDDNNAESGEEETDES
;
A
#
# COMPACT_ATOMS: atom_id res chain seq x y z
N MET A 1 15.53 11.35 -1.95
CA MET A 1 14.33 12.15 -1.63
C MET A 1 14.35 13.40 -2.48
N PRO A 2 13.20 13.96 -2.92
CA PRO A 2 13.24 15.22 -3.65
C PRO A 2 13.91 16.29 -2.76
N LEU A 3 14.92 16.95 -3.33
CA LEU A 3 15.76 17.95 -2.67
C LEU A 3 15.05 19.30 -2.47
N SER A 4 13.83 19.45 -3.01
CA SER A 4 13.01 20.66 -2.97
C SER A 4 11.58 20.33 -2.57
N GLY A 5 10.90 21.29 -1.93
CA GLY A 5 9.48 21.18 -1.65
C GLY A 5 8.69 20.96 -2.93
N ARG A 6 7.62 20.17 -2.85
CA ARG A 6 6.75 19.87 -3.98
C ARG A 6 5.34 20.32 -3.67
N SER A 7 4.69 20.92 -4.66
CA SER A 7 3.28 21.26 -4.61
C SER A 7 2.59 20.53 -5.77
N LEU A 8 1.62 19.70 -5.43
CA LEU A 8 0.87 18.85 -6.36
C LEU A 8 -0.62 19.24 -6.33
N PRO A 9 -1.34 19.13 -7.46
CA PRO A 9 -2.78 19.39 -7.45
C PRO A 9 -3.51 18.35 -6.59
N VAL A 10 -4.62 18.76 -5.98
CA VAL A 10 -5.55 17.83 -5.29
C VAL A 10 -6.48 17.18 -6.31
N SER A 11 -6.89 15.95 -6.04
CA SER A 11 -7.93 15.26 -6.84
C SER A 11 -9.28 15.97 -6.73
N SER A 12 -10.14 15.83 -7.73
CA SER A 12 -11.47 16.44 -7.76
C SER A 12 -12.32 16.03 -6.54
N GLU A 13 -12.24 14.77 -6.12
CA GLU A 13 -12.93 14.25 -4.93
C GLU A 13 -12.45 14.95 -3.65
N LEU A 14 -11.14 15.09 -3.47
CA LEU A 14 -10.56 15.76 -2.31
C LEU A 14 -10.88 17.25 -2.31
N HIS A 15 -10.83 17.89 -3.49
CA HIS A 15 -11.23 19.29 -3.65
C HIS A 15 -12.66 19.51 -3.18
N TRP A 16 -13.59 18.65 -3.62
CA TRP A 16 -14.99 18.73 -3.21
C TRP A 16 -15.15 18.62 -1.68
N PHE A 17 -14.47 17.66 -1.03
CA PHE A 17 -14.49 17.54 0.43
C PHE A 17 -13.95 18.78 1.14
N LEU A 18 -12.84 19.35 0.65
CA LEU A 18 -12.23 20.53 1.25
C LEU A 18 -13.14 21.76 1.16
N ASP A 19 -13.83 21.95 0.04
CA ASP A 19 -14.78 23.05 -0.15
C ASP A 19 -16.00 22.92 0.76
N GLN A 20 -16.53 21.70 0.93
CA GLN A 20 -17.62 21.42 1.88
C GLN A 20 -17.19 21.73 3.32
N TRP A 21 -16.03 21.24 3.75
CA TRP A 21 -15.52 21.51 5.10
C TRP A 21 -15.20 22.97 5.35
N GLN A 22 -14.66 23.68 4.36
CA GLN A 22 -14.41 25.11 4.44
C GLN A 22 -15.72 25.89 4.59
N SER A 23 -16.76 25.49 3.86
CA SER A 23 -18.09 26.12 3.92
C SER A 23 -18.80 25.87 5.26
N ASP A 24 -18.69 24.66 5.79
CA ASP A 24 -19.33 24.26 7.06
C ASP A 24 -18.53 24.71 8.31
N GLY A 25 -17.29 25.18 8.12
CA GLY A 25 -16.37 25.54 9.21
C GLY A 25 -15.95 24.36 10.08
N ARG A 26 -16.10 23.12 9.58
CA ARG A 26 -15.82 21.87 10.31
C ARG A 26 -14.83 21.03 9.53
N PHE A 27 -13.61 20.94 10.04
CA PHE A 27 -12.61 19.99 9.57
C PHE A 27 -12.75 18.66 10.32
N PRO A 28 -12.56 17.51 9.65
CA PRO A 28 -12.62 16.22 10.31
C PRO A 28 -11.50 16.09 11.35
N VAL A 29 -11.77 15.33 12.42
CA VAL A 29 -10.71 14.86 13.32
C VAL A 29 -10.09 13.63 12.65
N PRO A 30 -8.84 13.70 12.19
CA PRO A 30 -8.24 12.59 11.46
C PRO A 30 -8.05 11.37 12.34
N GLU A 31 -8.38 10.19 11.81
CA GLU A 31 -7.99 8.93 12.43
C GLU A 31 -6.46 8.80 12.50
N ALA A 32 -5.98 7.99 13.43
CA ALA A 32 -4.59 7.57 13.43
C ALA A 32 -4.30 6.78 12.14
N PRO A 33 -3.18 7.04 11.43
CA PRO A 33 -2.91 6.38 10.17
C PRO A 33 -2.66 4.88 10.41
N ARG A 34 -3.40 4.03 9.69
CA ARG A 34 -3.26 2.58 9.75
C ARG A 34 -1.98 2.14 9.06
N PRO A 35 -1.15 1.28 9.68
CA PRO A 35 0.09 0.84 9.06
C PRO A 35 -0.19 -0.09 7.87
N ALA A 36 0.46 0.19 6.74
CA ALA A 36 0.33 -0.56 5.50
C ALA A 36 1.69 -0.80 4.85
N SER A 37 1.74 -1.80 3.97
CA SER A 37 2.90 -2.07 3.11
C SER A 37 2.46 -2.26 1.67
N ALA A 38 3.24 -1.73 0.76
CA ALA A 38 3.01 -1.83 -0.68
C ALA A 38 4.24 -2.42 -1.37
N ILE A 39 4.01 -3.06 -2.51
CA ILE A 39 5.07 -3.66 -3.32
C ILE A 39 5.12 -3.06 -4.72
N VAL A 40 6.31 -2.68 -5.13
CA VAL A 40 6.65 -2.20 -6.48
C VAL A 40 7.54 -3.27 -7.10
N LEU A 41 6.95 -4.16 -7.88
CA LEU A 41 7.73 -5.15 -8.61
C LEU A 41 8.47 -4.45 -9.75
N ILE A 42 9.75 -4.76 -9.88
CA ILE A 42 10.63 -4.18 -10.88
C ILE A 42 11.30 -5.26 -11.74
N ARG A 43 11.54 -4.93 -13.00
CA ARG A 43 12.31 -5.76 -13.93
C ARG A 43 13.13 -4.90 -14.88
N ASP A 44 14.21 -5.47 -15.40
CA ASP A 44 14.95 -4.89 -16.51
C ASP A 44 14.25 -5.24 -17.83
N SER A 45 14.15 -4.29 -18.74
CA SER A 45 13.75 -4.49 -20.13
C SER A 45 14.77 -3.85 -21.08
N LEU A 46 14.63 -4.10 -22.39
CA LEU A 46 15.49 -3.50 -23.41
C LEU A 46 15.44 -1.97 -23.40
N GLU A 47 14.35 -1.39 -22.88
CA GLU A 47 14.13 0.05 -22.83
C GLU A 47 14.36 0.65 -21.43
N GLY A 48 14.91 -0.13 -20.50
CA GLY A 48 15.25 0.29 -19.14
C GLY A 48 14.42 -0.40 -18.06
N LEU A 49 14.38 0.21 -16.88
CA LEU A 49 13.63 -0.31 -15.73
C LEU A 49 12.11 -0.17 -15.95
N GLU A 50 11.38 -1.26 -15.74
CA GLU A 50 9.91 -1.28 -15.70
C GLU A 50 9.41 -1.58 -14.29
N THR A 51 8.23 -1.06 -13.97
CA THR A 51 7.49 -1.39 -12.75
C THR A 51 6.15 -2.03 -13.10
N PHE A 52 5.70 -2.99 -12.28
CA PHE A 52 4.35 -3.53 -12.41
C PHE A 52 3.35 -2.59 -11.74
N ILE A 53 2.61 -1.82 -12.53
CA ILE A 53 1.63 -0.84 -12.07
C ILE A 53 0.22 -1.38 -12.26
N THR A 54 -0.69 -1.07 -11.34
CA THR A 54 -2.10 -1.48 -11.38
C THR A 54 -3.02 -0.27 -11.53
N ARG A 55 -4.27 -0.53 -11.88
CA ARG A 55 -5.35 0.45 -11.95
C ARG A 55 -6.42 0.07 -10.92
N GLN A 56 -6.68 0.94 -9.95
CA GLN A 56 -7.71 0.70 -8.94
C GLN A 56 -9.09 0.55 -9.57
N LEU A 57 -9.94 -0.25 -8.92
CA LEU A 57 -11.33 -0.41 -9.32
C LEU A 57 -12.07 0.92 -9.29
N ASP A 58 -12.92 1.13 -10.29
CA ASP A 58 -13.83 2.27 -10.36
C ASP A 58 -15.19 1.86 -9.79
N ALA A 59 -15.29 1.81 -8.45
CA ALA A 59 -16.51 1.39 -7.76
C ALA A 59 -16.82 2.28 -6.55
N ARG A 60 -18.12 2.42 -6.24
CA ARG A 60 -18.57 3.16 -5.04
C ARG A 60 -17.98 2.55 -3.76
N GLY A 61 -17.54 3.42 -2.85
CA GLY A 61 -16.89 3.02 -1.59
C GLY A 61 -15.41 2.64 -1.70
N ILE A 62 -14.83 2.59 -2.91
CA ILE A 62 -13.39 2.49 -3.09
C ILE A 62 -12.77 3.89 -3.03
N ASP A 63 -11.81 4.09 -2.13
CA ASP A 63 -10.96 5.28 -2.09
C ASP A 63 -10.06 5.32 -3.34
N ASP A 64 -9.79 6.51 -3.87
CA ASP A 64 -8.84 6.70 -4.98
C ASP A 64 -9.22 5.92 -6.27
N ARG A 65 -10.52 5.94 -6.60
CA ARG A 65 -11.10 5.22 -7.74
C ARG A 65 -10.36 5.47 -9.04
N ASN A 66 -10.19 4.40 -9.82
CA ASN A 66 -9.63 4.49 -11.16
C ASN A 66 -8.27 5.21 -11.19
N ARG A 67 -7.43 5.10 -10.15
CA ARG A 67 -6.07 5.65 -10.16
C ARG A 67 -5.03 4.58 -10.43
N LEU A 68 -3.92 5.01 -11.02
CA LEU A 68 -2.70 4.23 -11.10
C LEU A 68 -2.10 4.07 -9.69
N SER A 69 -1.85 2.84 -9.30
CA SER A 69 -1.34 2.49 -7.98
C SER A 69 -0.44 1.26 -8.02
N TYR A 70 0.15 0.96 -6.87
CA TYR A 70 0.89 -0.27 -6.64
C TYR A 70 0.13 -1.12 -5.62
N PRO A 71 0.18 -2.47 -5.71
CA PRO A 71 -0.50 -3.34 -4.77
C PRO A 71 -0.11 -3.02 -3.32
N VAL A 72 -1.12 -2.80 -2.48
CA VAL A 72 -0.97 -2.38 -1.08
C VAL A 72 -1.82 -3.25 -0.18
N SER A 73 -1.37 -3.46 1.05
CA SER A 73 -2.20 -4.09 2.08
C SER A 73 -1.86 -3.60 3.47
N ASN A 74 -2.87 -3.63 4.35
CA ASN A 74 -2.70 -3.40 5.77
C ASN A 74 -1.86 -4.51 6.40
N LEU A 75 -1.18 -4.19 7.49
CA LEU A 75 -0.53 -5.18 8.35
C LEU A 75 -1.59 -6.02 9.09
N ARG A 76 -1.51 -7.35 9.02
CA ARG A 76 -2.44 -8.29 9.69
C ARG A 76 -1.70 -9.15 10.73
N PRO A 77 -2.32 -9.58 11.86
CA PRO A 77 -1.65 -10.44 12.85
C PRO A 77 -1.08 -11.73 12.25
N GLY A 78 -1.79 -12.32 11.27
CA GLY A 78 -1.38 -13.53 10.55
C GLY A 78 -0.09 -13.40 9.73
N ASP A 79 0.44 -12.19 9.56
CA ASP A 79 1.70 -11.94 8.85
C ASP A 79 2.94 -12.27 9.69
N LEU A 80 2.82 -12.35 11.02
CA LEU A 80 3.97 -12.60 11.91
C LEU A 80 3.86 -13.87 12.74
N ARG A 81 2.64 -14.29 13.08
CA ARG A 81 2.41 -15.43 13.97
C ARG A 81 3.01 -16.70 13.36
N ASN A 82 4.02 -17.27 14.01
CA ASN A 82 4.76 -18.45 13.56
C ASN A 82 5.35 -18.31 12.15
N LEU A 83 5.78 -17.11 11.77
CA LEU A 83 6.35 -16.82 10.46
C LEU A 83 7.70 -17.55 10.25
N PRO A 84 7.81 -18.46 9.27
CA PRO A 84 9.09 -19.05 8.89
C PRO A 84 9.95 -17.99 8.19
N LEU A 85 11.16 -17.78 8.70
CA LEU A 85 12.03 -16.69 8.29
C LEU A 85 13.44 -17.19 7.97
N ALA A 86 14.02 -16.67 6.90
CA ALA A 86 15.40 -16.94 6.50
C ALA A 86 16.11 -15.66 6.06
N GLY A 87 17.43 -15.74 5.90
CA GLY A 87 18.27 -14.60 5.51
C GLY A 87 18.37 -13.54 6.61
N TRP A 88 17.43 -12.59 6.63
CA TRP A 88 17.39 -11.51 7.60
C TRP A 88 16.52 -11.83 8.81
N ASN A 89 17.02 -11.48 10.00
CA ASN A 89 16.23 -11.49 11.23
C ASN A 89 15.51 -10.14 11.45
N SER A 90 14.58 -10.11 12.40
CA SER A 90 13.80 -8.91 12.75
C SER A 90 14.67 -7.70 13.14
N ALA A 91 15.83 -7.91 13.76
CA ALA A 91 16.75 -6.83 14.11
C ALA A 91 17.39 -6.19 12.87
N ARG A 92 17.66 -6.97 11.81
CA ARG A 92 18.13 -6.44 10.54
C ARG A 92 17.02 -5.67 9.82
N CYS A 93 15.79 -6.17 9.81
CA CYS A 93 14.62 -5.45 9.28
C CYS A 93 14.43 -4.08 9.97
N ALA A 94 14.54 -4.04 11.31
CA ALA A 94 14.46 -2.79 12.09
C ALA A 94 15.53 -1.77 11.69
N ARG A 95 16.79 -2.19 11.58
CA ARG A 95 17.87 -1.30 11.13
C ARG A 95 17.63 -0.78 9.71
N THR A 96 17.17 -1.63 8.80
CA THR A 96 16.90 -1.23 7.41
C THR A 96 15.76 -0.21 7.32
N LEU A 97 14.71 -0.35 8.12
CA LEU A 97 13.58 0.58 8.15
C LEU A 97 13.82 1.81 9.05
N SER A 98 14.90 1.84 9.83
CA SER A 98 15.10 2.82 10.91
C SER A 98 13.92 2.88 11.89
N ILE A 99 13.36 1.70 12.23
CA ILE A 99 12.27 1.54 13.20
C ILE A 99 12.80 0.78 14.42
N GLU A 100 12.56 1.28 15.63
CA GLU A 100 13.05 0.66 16.87
C GLU A 100 12.38 -0.69 17.16
N ASN A 101 11.07 -0.78 16.92
CA ASN A 101 10.30 -2.00 17.15
C ASN A 101 10.61 -3.06 16.08
N LYS A 102 11.43 -4.06 16.46
CA LYS A 102 11.86 -5.18 15.61
C LYS A 102 10.70 -5.99 15.03
N SER A 103 9.65 -6.22 15.82
CA SER A 103 8.48 -6.98 15.39
C SER A 103 7.71 -6.21 14.32
N ARG A 104 7.43 -4.92 14.57
CA ARG A 104 6.77 -4.04 13.59
C ARG A 104 7.57 -3.92 12.30
N ALA A 105 8.90 -3.80 12.40
CA ALA A 105 9.75 -3.73 11.23
C ALA A 105 9.63 -5.01 10.38
N LEU A 106 9.76 -6.20 10.99
CA LEU A 106 9.56 -7.47 10.28
C LEU A 106 8.14 -7.58 9.69
N HIS A 107 7.13 -7.04 10.36
CA HIS A 107 5.73 -7.03 9.91
C HIS A 107 5.58 -6.36 8.54
N HIS A 108 6.24 -5.21 8.32
CA HIS A 108 6.19 -4.52 7.04
C HIS A 108 6.78 -5.36 5.90
N PHE A 109 7.92 -6.02 6.13
CA PHE A 109 8.51 -6.94 5.13
C PHE A 109 7.59 -8.13 4.84
N SER A 110 6.98 -8.71 5.88
CA SER A 110 6.05 -9.82 5.74
C SER A 110 4.78 -9.42 4.98
N ALA A 111 4.18 -8.27 5.31
CA ALA A 111 3.02 -7.72 4.62
C ALA A 111 3.33 -7.38 3.15
N ALA A 112 4.51 -6.82 2.86
CA ALA A 112 4.96 -6.57 1.49
C ALA A 112 5.11 -7.86 0.68
N ALA A 113 5.68 -8.91 1.27
CA ALA A 113 5.79 -10.22 0.63
C ALA A 113 4.42 -10.90 0.45
N ARG A 114 3.51 -10.76 1.43
CA ARG A 114 2.14 -11.25 1.32
C ARG A 114 1.42 -10.59 0.14
N ILE A 115 1.45 -9.27 0.01
CA ILE A 115 0.74 -8.59 -1.09
C ILE A 115 1.39 -8.86 -2.45
N SER A 116 2.72 -9.02 -2.49
CA SER A 116 3.42 -9.54 -3.67
C SER A 116 2.81 -10.86 -4.13
N PHE A 117 2.74 -11.84 -3.23
CA PHE A 117 2.19 -13.14 -3.56
C PHE A 117 0.69 -13.09 -3.88
N ALA A 118 -0.11 -12.45 -3.02
CA ALA A 118 -1.55 -12.39 -3.17
C ALA A 118 -1.96 -11.73 -4.49
N ALA A 119 -1.41 -10.56 -4.82
CA ALA A 119 -1.81 -9.79 -6.00
C ALA A 119 -1.15 -10.26 -7.30
N THR A 120 0.08 -10.80 -7.25
CA THR A 120 0.88 -11.05 -8.47
C THR A 120 1.37 -12.48 -8.62
N GLY A 121 1.21 -13.33 -7.61
CA GLY A 121 1.79 -14.67 -7.57
C GLY A 121 3.29 -14.70 -7.28
N VAL A 122 3.95 -13.54 -7.16
CA VAL A 122 5.40 -13.46 -6.91
C VAL A 122 5.72 -13.76 -5.44
N LEU A 123 6.45 -14.85 -5.21
CA LEU A 123 6.95 -15.31 -3.91
C LEU A 123 8.33 -14.75 -3.61
N LEU A 124 8.47 -14.08 -2.46
CA LEU A 124 9.75 -13.61 -1.93
C LEU A 124 10.24 -14.54 -0.81
N ALA A 125 10.52 -15.78 -1.17
CA ALA A 125 10.82 -16.86 -0.24
C ALA A 125 11.92 -17.80 -0.77
N GLU A 126 12.53 -18.56 0.15
CA GLU A 126 13.36 -19.72 -0.16
C GLU A 126 12.64 -21.03 0.20
N ASP A 127 13.03 -22.11 -0.45
CA ASP A 127 12.55 -23.47 -0.19
C ASP A 127 13.44 -24.24 0.81
N VAL A 128 13.20 -25.55 0.95
CA VAL A 128 13.94 -26.45 1.85
C VAL A 128 15.41 -26.61 1.49
N ASP A 129 15.73 -26.49 0.19
CA ASP A 129 17.09 -26.56 -0.34
C ASP A 129 17.82 -25.22 -0.21
N ARG A 130 17.12 -24.19 0.31
CA ARG A 130 17.57 -22.80 0.50
C ARG A 130 17.74 -22.03 -0.81
N ASP A 131 17.15 -22.55 -1.87
CA ASP A 131 17.10 -21.85 -3.15
C ASP A 131 15.96 -20.85 -3.16
N ILE A 132 16.16 -19.71 -3.82
CA ILE A 132 15.06 -18.78 -4.05
C ILE A 132 14.08 -19.47 -5.00
N VAL A 133 12.80 -19.48 -4.62
CA VAL A 133 11.75 -20.17 -5.38
C VAL A 133 11.74 -19.65 -6.81
N ALA A 134 12.11 -20.49 -7.78
CA ALA A 134 12.22 -20.10 -9.17
C ALA A 134 10.89 -20.24 -9.92
N ALA A 135 10.14 -21.32 -9.69
CA ALA A 135 8.82 -21.51 -10.27
C ALA A 135 7.91 -22.15 -9.22
N PRO A 136 6.79 -21.51 -8.87
CA PRO A 136 5.90 -22.11 -7.90
C PRO A 136 5.26 -23.39 -8.51
N GLN A 137 5.62 -24.58 -8.03
CA GLN A 137 5.25 -25.90 -8.58
C GLN A 137 3.72 -26.24 -8.60
N THR A 138 2.86 -25.30 -8.21
CA THR A 138 1.44 -25.52 -7.94
C THR A 138 0.61 -24.39 -8.55
N ASP A 139 -0.66 -24.66 -8.88
CA ASP A 139 -1.62 -23.57 -9.13
C ASP A 139 -1.89 -22.82 -7.82
N TRP A 140 -1.42 -21.57 -7.75
CA TRP A 140 -1.58 -20.72 -6.57
C TRP A 140 -2.85 -19.89 -6.60
N ARG A 141 -3.61 -19.86 -7.68
CA ARG A 141 -4.77 -18.97 -7.79
C ARG A 141 -5.79 -19.24 -6.69
N GLY A 142 -6.10 -20.51 -6.42
CA GLY A 142 -6.99 -20.90 -5.32
C GLY A 142 -6.44 -20.51 -3.93
N THR A 143 -5.16 -20.74 -3.67
CA THR A 143 -4.51 -20.33 -2.41
C THR A 143 -4.52 -18.81 -2.25
N ARG A 144 -4.27 -18.05 -3.32
CA ARG A 144 -4.27 -16.59 -3.31
C ARG A 144 -5.67 -16.03 -3.08
N ALA A 145 -6.72 -16.63 -3.65
CA ALA A 145 -8.11 -16.25 -3.38
C ALA A 145 -8.45 -16.42 -1.88
N ARG A 146 -8.10 -17.58 -1.30
CA ARG A 146 -8.28 -17.85 0.14
C ARG A 146 -7.48 -16.90 1.04
N LEU A 147 -6.31 -16.47 0.59
CA LEU A 147 -5.50 -15.46 1.29
C LEU A 147 -6.13 -14.07 1.23
N PHE A 148 -6.77 -13.71 0.11
CA PHE A 148 -7.53 -12.47 -0.02
C PHE A 148 -8.75 -12.44 0.91
N SER A 149 -9.50 -13.54 0.99
CA SER A 149 -10.69 -13.68 1.84
C SER A 149 -10.38 -13.94 3.33
N ASN A 150 -9.10 -13.85 3.75
CA ASN A 150 -8.66 -14.14 5.12
C ASN A 150 -8.92 -15.58 5.62
N GLU A 151 -9.26 -16.53 4.74
CA GLU A 151 -9.47 -17.94 5.12
C GLU A 151 -8.18 -18.67 5.53
N ILE A 152 -7.03 -18.21 5.01
CA ILE A 152 -5.70 -18.72 5.36
C ILE A 152 -4.75 -17.56 5.60
N SER A 153 -3.82 -17.74 6.54
CA SER A 153 -2.78 -16.75 6.82
C SER A 153 -1.55 -16.92 5.93
N TRP A 154 -0.81 -15.83 5.73
CA TRP A 154 0.47 -15.86 5.02
C TRP A 154 1.49 -16.81 5.67
N SER A 155 1.62 -16.74 6.99
CA SER A 155 2.53 -17.62 7.74
C SER A 155 2.13 -19.09 7.64
N GLN A 156 0.83 -19.39 7.51
CA GLN A 156 0.34 -20.76 7.26
C GLN A 156 0.74 -21.26 5.87
N ILE A 157 0.57 -20.44 4.82
CA ILE A 157 0.98 -20.80 3.45
C ILE A 157 2.47 -21.16 3.41
N LEU A 158 3.31 -20.35 4.05
CA LEU A 158 4.75 -20.63 4.10
C LEU A 158 5.06 -21.95 4.82
N ARG A 159 4.45 -22.21 5.98
CA ARG A 159 4.67 -23.45 6.74
C ARG A 159 4.18 -24.70 6.02
N GLU A 160 2.98 -24.67 5.44
CA GLU A 160 2.40 -25.84 4.75
C GLU A 160 3.17 -26.24 3.49
N ARG A 161 4.05 -25.36 3.00
CA ARG A 161 4.81 -25.54 1.77
C ARG A 161 6.31 -25.57 2.02
N ASP A 162 6.71 -25.65 3.29
CA ASP A 162 8.11 -25.64 3.75
C ASP A 162 8.93 -24.47 3.18
N LEU A 163 8.27 -23.33 2.98
CA LEU A 163 8.88 -22.09 2.50
C LEU A 163 9.26 -21.18 3.67
N LYS A 164 10.30 -20.38 3.48
CA LYS A 164 10.72 -19.34 4.44
C LYS A 164 10.77 -17.99 3.77
N LEU A 165 10.17 -16.99 4.41
CA LEU A 165 10.23 -15.61 3.96
C LEU A 165 11.69 -15.15 3.87
N ARG A 166 12.04 -14.46 2.78
CA ARG A 166 13.32 -13.79 2.57
C ARG A 166 13.14 -12.28 2.51
N PRO A 167 13.17 -11.56 3.67
CA PRO A 167 12.97 -10.11 3.70
C PRO A 167 13.99 -9.34 2.87
N ASP A 168 15.17 -9.93 2.65
CA ASP A 168 16.25 -9.35 1.87
C ASP A 168 16.02 -9.32 0.35
N LEU A 169 14.96 -9.96 -0.15
CA LEU A 169 14.56 -9.89 -1.55
C LEU A 169 13.75 -8.64 -1.89
N CYS A 170 13.30 -7.88 -0.89
CA CYS A 170 12.69 -6.58 -1.10
C CYS A 170 13.41 -5.49 -0.32
N LYS A 171 13.25 -4.26 -0.80
CA LYS A 171 13.96 -3.11 -0.30
C LYS A 171 12.99 -1.97 -0.03
N PRO A 172 12.97 -1.41 1.19
CA PRO A 172 12.16 -0.22 1.44
C PRO A 172 12.61 0.94 0.53
N TRP A 173 11.64 1.64 -0.04
CA TRP A 173 11.88 2.66 -1.05
C TRP A 173 11.39 4.06 -0.65
N LEU A 174 10.22 4.10 -0.02
CA LEU A 174 9.53 5.30 0.42
C LEU A 174 8.57 4.96 1.56
N ARG A 175 8.44 5.84 2.55
CA ARG A 175 7.34 5.81 3.53
C ARG A 175 6.46 7.04 3.36
N TRP A 176 5.17 6.83 3.21
CA TRP A 176 4.18 7.87 2.94
C TRP A 176 3.07 7.80 3.97
N ILE A 177 2.75 8.93 4.60
CA ILE A 177 1.64 9.03 5.54
C ILE A 177 0.59 9.95 4.94
N ASN A 178 -0.64 9.47 4.80
CA ASN A 178 -1.73 10.28 4.26
C ASN A 178 -1.96 11.57 5.05
N THR A 179 -2.44 12.58 4.34
CA THR A 179 -2.76 13.91 4.89
C THR A 179 -3.81 13.79 5.99
N ALA A 180 -3.88 14.78 6.90
CA ALA A 180 -4.90 14.83 7.94
C ALA A 180 -6.31 15.14 7.40
N THR A 181 -6.41 15.54 6.13
CA THR A 181 -7.68 15.86 5.46
C THR A 181 -8.28 14.62 4.77
N GLN A 182 -7.67 13.44 4.88
CA GLN A 182 -8.25 12.21 4.36
C GLN A 182 -8.97 11.46 5.48
N LEU A 183 -10.19 10.99 5.22
CA LEU A 183 -11.00 10.23 6.17
C LEU A 183 -10.32 8.91 6.53
N HIS A 184 -9.87 8.16 5.52
CA HIS A 184 -9.07 6.95 5.71
C HIS A 184 -7.60 7.26 5.53
N ARG A 185 -6.83 7.07 6.62
CA ARG A 185 -5.41 7.41 6.65
C ARG A 185 -4.56 6.15 6.75
N PHE A 186 -3.50 6.11 5.96
CA PHE A 186 -2.52 5.04 5.98
C PHE A 186 -1.11 5.59 6.20
N ASP A 187 -0.30 4.79 6.87
CA ASP A 187 1.15 4.92 6.98
C ASP A 187 1.76 3.77 6.17
N THR A 188 2.00 4.06 4.88
CA THR A 188 2.36 3.05 3.89
C THR A 188 3.86 3.06 3.68
N THR A 189 4.51 1.93 3.96
CA THR A 189 5.88 1.67 3.53
C THR A 189 5.88 0.95 2.19
N TYR A 190 6.43 1.59 1.17
CA TYR A 190 6.59 1.03 -0.16
C TYR A 190 7.92 0.29 -0.26
N PHE A 191 7.88 -0.93 -0.76
CA PHE A 191 9.04 -1.76 -1.04
C PHE A 191 9.20 -1.94 -2.54
N VAL A 192 10.44 -1.91 -3.04
CA VAL A 192 10.77 -2.42 -4.38
C VAL A 192 11.26 -3.85 -4.28
N ALA A 193 10.92 -4.70 -5.24
CA ALA A 193 11.45 -6.06 -5.32
C ALA A 193 11.64 -6.48 -6.78
N ALA A 194 12.76 -7.14 -7.06
CA ALA A 194 12.95 -7.83 -8.32
C ALA A 194 12.02 -9.05 -8.37
N VAL A 195 11.47 -9.36 -9.54
CA VAL A 195 10.81 -10.65 -9.75
C VAL A 195 11.89 -11.75 -9.72
N PRO A 196 11.82 -12.73 -8.80
CA PRO A 196 12.81 -13.81 -8.77
C PRO A 196 12.85 -14.58 -10.09
N PHE A 197 14.05 -15.00 -10.49
CA PHE A 197 14.27 -15.69 -11.76
C PHE A 197 13.37 -16.94 -11.87
N GLY A 198 12.68 -17.08 -13.01
CA GLY A 198 11.75 -18.17 -13.28
C GLY A 198 10.29 -17.87 -12.91
N GLN A 199 10.04 -16.87 -12.05
CA GLN A 199 8.69 -16.47 -11.69
C GLN A 199 8.14 -15.51 -12.73
N ASN A 200 6.82 -15.56 -12.93
CA ASN A 200 6.10 -14.62 -13.77
C ASN A 200 4.97 -13.98 -12.97
N VAL A 201 4.64 -12.74 -13.30
CA VAL A 201 3.48 -12.08 -12.70
C VAL A 201 2.20 -12.68 -13.27
N ASP A 202 1.41 -13.29 -12.41
CA ASP A 202 0.05 -13.72 -12.66
C ASP A 202 -0.89 -12.81 -11.86
N PHE A 203 -1.22 -11.65 -12.44
CA PHE A 203 -1.98 -10.63 -11.73
C PHE A 203 -3.43 -11.07 -11.51
N LEU A 204 -3.85 -11.03 -10.25
CA LEU A 204 -5.23 -11.29 -9.84
C LEU A 204 -5.48 -10.45 -8.60
N SER A 205 -6.49 -9.58 -8.69
CA SER A 205 -6.95 -8.82 -7.54
C SER A 205 -8.44 -8.53 -7.63
N PRO A 206 -9.18 -8.58 -6.51
CA PRO A 206 -10.57 -8.13 -6.47
C PRO A 206 -10.71 -6.60 -6.54
N ASN A 207 -9.66 -5.84 -6.20
CA ASN A 207 -9.73 -4.38 -5.99
C ASN A 207 -9.12 -3.56 -7.13
N GLU A 208 -8.59 -4.21 -8.16
CA GLU A 208 -7.94 -3.56 -9.28
C GLU A 208 -8.48 -4.11 -10.60
N THR A 209 -8.67 -3.22 -11.57
CA THR A 209 -9.27 -3.54 -12.87
C THR A 209 -8.26 -4.09 -13.87
N SER A 210 -6.99 -3.69 -13.74
CA SER A 210 -5.92 -4.14 -14.63
C SER A 210 -4.55 -3.95 -13.98
N GLY A 211 -3.55 -4.64 -14.52
CA GLY A 211 -2.16 -4.51 -14.14
C GLY A 211 -1.25 -4.79 -15.32
N GLY A 212 -0.10 -4.11 -15.37
CA GLY A 212 0.84 -4.26 -16.46
C GLY A 212 2.21 -3.67 -16.16
N TRP A 213 3.20 -4.12 -16.94
CA TRP A 213 4.55 -3.57 -16.90
C TRP A 213 4.59 -2.24 -17.66
N LYS A 214 5.06 -1.19 -17.00
CA LYS A 214 5.28 0.13 -17.60
C LYS A 214 6.56 0.74 -17.08
N ARG A 215 7.26 1.50 -17.94
CA ARG A 215 8.38 2.34 -17.50
C ARG A 215 7.85 3.49 -16.66
N PRO A 216 8.62 4.00 -15.68
CA PRO A 216 8.17 5.12 -14.84
C PRO A 216 7.75 6.37 -15.64
N LYS A 217 8.43 6.66 -16.76
CA LYS A 217 8.06 7.78 -17.65
C LYS A 217 6.69 7.59 -18.31
N GLU A 218 6.32 6.37 -18.66
CA GLU A 218 5.04 6.05 -19.29
C GLU A 218 3.88 6.20 -18.30
N ILE A 219 4.09 5.76 -17.05
CA ILE A 219 3.12 5.92 -15.95
C ILE A 219 2.78 7.40 -15.75
N LEU A 220 3.81 8.27 -15.73
CA LEU A 220 3.62 9.71 -15.55
C LEU A 220 2.99 10.37 -16.77
N ALA A 221 3.35 9.93 -17.98
CA ALA A 221 2.77 10.43 -19.23
C ALA A 221 1.29 10.07 -19.35
N GLU A 222 0.90 8.85 -18.97
CA GLU A 222 -0.50 8.39 -18.97
C GLU A 222 -1.37 9.18 -18.00
N ALA A 223 -0.84 9.49 -16.82
CA ALA A 223 -1.52 10.36 -15.88
C ALA A 223 -1.57 11.81 -16.38
N ALA A 224 -0.62 12.26 -17.19
CA ALA A 224 -0.50 13.64 -17.68
C ALA A 224 -0.57 14.72 -16.57
N GLY A 225 -0.15 14.36 -15.35
CA GLY A 225 -0.23 15.22 -14.17
C GLY A 225 -1.60 15.32 -13.50
N ASP A 226 -2.61 14.60 -14.01
CA ASP A 226 -3.97 14.55 -13.49
C ASP A 226 -4.02 13.80 -12.13
N PRO A 227 -4.36 14.48 -11.03
CA PRO A 227 -4.44 13.87 -9.70
C PRO A 227 -5.59 12.85 -9.57
N ASP A 228 -6.57 12.84 -10.47
CA ASP A 228 -7.63 11.83 -10.53
C ASP A 228 -7.18 10.55 -11.23
N LYS A 229 -6.02 10.54 -11.88
CA LYS A 229 -5.45 9.36 -12.56
C LYS A 229 -4.27 8.75 -11.83
N ILE A 230 -3.58 9.48 -10.96
CA ILE A 230 -2.42 8.99 -10.21
C ILE A 230 -2.38 9.63 -8.83
N SER A 231 -2.19 8.82 -7.79
CA SER A 231 -2.02 9.36 -6.43
C SER A 231 -0.65 10.05 -6.29
N ALA A 232 -0.55 10.98 -5.35
CA ALA A 232 0.70 11.69 -5.07
C ALA A 232 1.85 10.74 -4.68
N SER A 233 1.57 9.70 -3.89
CA SER A 233 2.59 8.71 -3.52
C SER A 233 3.08 7.91 -4.73
N THR A 234 2.16 7.40 -5.57
CA THR A 234 2.51 6.67 -6.81
C THR A 234 3.33 7.55 -7.75
N ARG A 235 2.96 8.81 -7.92
CA ARG A 235 3.71 9.78 -8.72
C ARG A 235 5.15 9.94 -8.22
N ILE A 236 5.33 10.16 -6.92
CA ILE A 236 6.67 10.33 -6.32
C ILE A 236 7.52 9.07 -6.47
N ILE A 237 6.91 7.89 -6.36
CA ILE A 237 7.61 6.61 -6.57
C ILE A 237 8.06 6.51 -8.03
N ALA A 238 7.17 6.71 -8.99
CA ALA A 238 7.49 6.67 -10.42
C ALA A 238 8.60 7.67 -10.76
N GLU A 239 8.47 8.93 -10.34
CA GLU A 239 9.50 9.95 -10.54
C GLU A 239 10.86 9.54 -9.95
N SER A 240 10.87 8.93 -8.77
CA SER A 240 12.10 8.49 -8.11
C SER A 240 12.78 7.29 -8.79
N LEU A 241 12.09 6.61 -9.70
CA LEU A 241 12.59 5.47 -10.47
C LEU A 241 13.00 5.86 -11.90
N ILE A 242 12.72 7.08 -12.37
CA ILE A 242 13.04 7.53 -13.73
C ILE A 242 14.52 7.37 -14.07
N ASP A 243 15.39 7.80 -13.16
CA ASP A 243 16.84 7.85 -13.36
C ASP A 243 17.55 6.61 -12.81
N VAL A 244 16.79 5.56 -12.47
CA VAL A 244 17.34 4.30 -11.97
C VAL A 244 17.57 3.36 -13.16
N PRO A 245 18.83 3.07 -13.53
CA PRO A 245 19.14 2.46 -14.83
C PRO A 245 18.85 0.96 -14.89
N SER A 246 18.73 0.28 -13.75
CA SER A 246 18.48 -1.16 -13.69
C SER A 246 17.94 -1.62 -12.35
N VAL A 247 17.42 -2.85 -12.31
CA VAL A 247 17.02 -3.54 -11.08
C VAL A 247 18.20 -3.60 -10.11
N GLY A 248 19.38 -3.97 -10.59
CA GLY A 248 20.59 -4.01 -9.76
C GLY A 248 20.90 -2.66 -9.11
N ALA A 249 20.77 -1.56 -9.86
CA ALA A 249 20.94 -0.22 -9.32
C ALA A 249 19.88 0.11 -8.26
N ALA A 250 18.60 -0.17 -8.52
CA ALA A 250 17.52 0.02 -7.55
C ALA A 250 17.80 -0.73 -6.23
N MET A 251 18.15 -2.02 -6.35
CA MET A 251 18.43 -2.89 -5.21
C MET A 251 19.71 -2.52 -4.46
N ALA A 252 20.63 -1.74 -5.06
CA ALA A 252 21.84 -1.22 -4.41
C ALA A 252 21.65 0.14 -3.70
N GLN A 253 20.73 1.00 -4.16
CA GLN A 253 20.54 2.37 -3.61
C GLN A 253 20.10 2.48 -2.14
N VAL A 254 20.90 3.05 -1.24
CA VAL A 254 20.44 3.33 0.12
C VAL A 254 19.44 4.50 0.10
N ARG A 255 18.26 4.30 0.69
CA ARG A 255 17.16 5.28 0.70
C ARG A 255 16.97 5.84 2.10
N ASP A 256 16.65 7.13 2.16
CA ASP A 256 16.10 7.71 3.36
C ASP A 256 14.61 7.38 3.46
N LEU A 257 14.21 6.77 4.57
CA LEU A 257 12.85 6.31 4.84
C LEU A 257 12.14 7.16 5.90
N HIS A 258 12.67 8.35 6.20
CA HIS A 258 11.90 9.35 6.95
C HIS A 258 10.51 9.50 6.30
N PRO A 259 9.42 9.44 7.10
CA PRO A 259 8.07 9.51 6.54
C PRO A 259 7.85 10.81 5.78
N LEU A 260 7.37 10.72 4.54
CA LEU A 260 6.81 11.85 3.83
C LEU A 260 5.39 12.10 4.36
N ARG A 261 5.20 13.28 4.97
CA ARG A 261 3.93 13.76 5.51
C ARG A 261 3.50 14.98 4.69
N PRO A 262 2.78 14.80 3.59
CA PRO A 262 2.18 15.91 2.87
C PRO A 262 1.17 16.67 3.75
N GLU A 263 1.05 17.96 3.49
CA GLU A 263 -0.02 18.81 4.00
C GLU A 263 -0.93 19.21 2.84
N VAL A 264 -2.18 19.53 3.13
CA VAL A 264 -3.07 20.17 2.16
C VAL A 264 -3.20 21.63 2.56
N THR A 265 -2.85 22.53 1.64
CA THR A 265 -2.87 23.97 1.86
C THR A 265 -3.68 24.65 0.77
N ASN A 266 -4.38 25.72 1.13
CA ASN A 266 -4.99 26.62 0.16
C ASN A 266 -3.96 27.71 -0.21
N GLU A 267 -3.46 27.68 -1.43
CA GLU A 267 -2.53 28.68 -1.97
C GLU A 267 -3.29 29.54 -2.97
N ASP A 268 -3.59 30.80 -2.60
CA ASP A 268 -4.29 31.78 -3.45
C ASP A 268 -5.65 31.33 -4.01
N GLY A 269 -6.40 30.54 -3.25
CA GLY A 269 -7.70 30.00 -3.65
C GLY A 269 -7.63 28.60 -4.29
N GLU A 270 -6.44 28.05 -4.50
CA GLU A 270 -6.25 26.71 -5.03
C GLU A 270 -5.75 25.73 -3.96
N TRP A 271 -6.47 24.62 -3.78
CA TRP A 271 -6.04 23.55 -2.88
C TRP A 271 -4.88 22.75 -3.47
N ARG A 272 -3.78 22.63 -2.73
CA ARG A 272 -2.58 21.88 -3.16
C ARG A 272 -2.07 20.92 -2.08
N VAL A 273 -1.54 19.79 -2.52
CA VAL A 273 -0.81 18.83 -1.68
C VAL A 273 0.67 19.24 -1.65
N VAL A 274 1.14 19.71 -0.50
CA VAL A 274 2.50 20.21 -0.31
C VAL A 274 3.34 19.21 0.46
N ILE A 275 4.48 18.83 -0.11
CA ILE A 275 5.50 17.98 0.53
C ILE A 275 6.68 18.87 0.88
N HIS A 276 6.91 19.09 2.17
CA HIS A 276 7.99 19.94 2.66
C HIS A 276 9.35 19.22 2.65
N PRO A 277 10.43 19.87 2.18
CA PRO A 277 11.76 19.27 2.15
C PRO A 277 12.39 19.29 3.55
N GLY A 278 12.90 18.15 4.03
CA GLY A 278 13.70 18.06 5.26
C GLY A 278 13.02 18.49 6.57
N ARG A 279 11.72 18.80 6.53
CA ARG A 279 10.91 19.16 7.70
C ARG A 279 10.03 17.99 8.07
N ASP A 280 10.43 17.28 9.12
CA ASP A 280 9.44 16.62 9.95
C ASP A 280 8.92 17.64 10.97
N LEU A 281 7.82 18.32 10.62
CA LEU A 281 7.13 19.29 11.49
C LEU A 281 6.67 18.66 12.81
N TYR A 282 6.58 17.32 12.87
CA TYR A 282 6.17 16.55 14.04
C TYR A 282 7.36 15.97 14.84
N ARG A 283 8.61 16.27 14.45
CA ARG A 283 9.81 15.86 15.21
C ARG A 283 9.90 16.52 16.59
N LYS A 284 9.27 17.69 16.75
CA LYS A 284 9.05 18.33 18.05
C LYS A 284 7.59 18.15 18.47
N GLY A 285 7.33 17.06 19.19
CA GLY A 285 6.05 16.83 19.86
C GLY A 285 5.28 15.63 19.30
N THR A 286 5.59 14.45 19.85
CA THR A 286 4.65 13.33 20.03
C THR A 286 3.74 12.94 18.85
N LEU A 287 4.28 12.12 17.96
CA LEU A 287 3.71 10.78 17.76
C LEU A 287 4.77 9.81 18.31
N ARG A 288 4.69 9.47 19.59
CA ARG A 288 5.24 8.17 20.01
C ARG A 288 4.55 7.17 19.08
N ASP A 289 5.32 6.24 18.50
CA ASP A 289 4.77 5.03 17.91
C ASP A 289 3.93 4.35 19.01
N TYR A 290 2.69 4.79 19.21
CA TYR A 290 1.75 4.13 20.07
C TYR A 290 1.49 2.83 19.34
N ALA A 291 2.12 1.79 19.88
CA ALA A 291 1.83 0.42 19.56
C ALA A 291 0.32 0.22 19.79
N ILE A 292 -0.47 0.43 18.75
CA ILE A 292 -1.62 -0.43 18.54
C ILE A 292 -0.97 -1.77 18.22
N ALA A 293 -0.73 -2.55 19.27
CA ALA A 293 -0.60 -3.99 19.12
C ALA A 293 -1.80 -4.37 18.26
N VAL A 294 -1.54 -4.91 17.08
CA VAL A 294 -2.62 -5.48 16.29
C VAL A 294 -3.14 -6.61 17.18
N GLY A 295 -4.29 -6.37 17.81
CA GLY A 295 -4.80 -7.21 18.88
C GLY A 295 -4.95 -8.64 18.37
N ASP A 296 -4.80 -9.60 19.29
CA ASP A 296 -5.14 -10.99 19.07
C ASP A 296 -6.67 -11.20 19.00
N ASP A 297 -7.40 -10.27 18.38
CA ASP A 297 -8.83 -10.47 18.11
C ASP A 297 -8.95 -11.46 16.95
N GLU A 298 -9.29 -12.70 17.30
CA GLU A 298 -9.62 -13.79 16.37
C GLU A 298 -10.86 -13.50 15.50
N ASN A 299 -11.45 -12.30 15.61
CA ASN A 299 -12.65 -11.86 14.91
C ASN A 299 -12.42 -10.66 13.96
N ASP A 300 -11.22 -10.50 13.40
CA ASP A 300 -11.01 -9.63 12.23
C ASP A 300 -11.61 -10.29 10.97
N GLN A 301 -12.94 -10.47 10.97
CA GLN A 301 -13.75 -10.78 9.80
C GLN A 301 -13.94 -9.55 8.91
N SER A 302 -13.25 -8.44 9.16
CA SER A 302 -13.08 -7.45 8.10
C SER A 302 -12.11 -8.07 7.12
N PRO A 303 -12.57 -8.51 5.93
CA PRO A 303 -11.61 -8.69 4.87
C PRO A 303 -10.95 -7.30 4.75
N GLY A 304 -9.63 -7.19 4.56
CA GLY A 304 -8.90 -5.89 4.52
C GLY A 304 -9.35 -4.97 3.37
N PHE A 305 -10.62 -4.60 3.39
CA PHE A 305 -11.53 -4.10 2.39
C PHE A 305 -12.16 -2.86 3.02
N LEU A 306 -12.46 -1.90 2.15
CA LEU A 306 -13.40 -0.84 2.47
C LEU A 306 -14.77 -1.52 2.57
N THR A 307 -15.24 -1.77 3.80
CA THR A 307 -16.59 -2.25 4.04
C THR A 307 -17.55 -1.12 3.73
N LEU A 308 -18.40 -1.31 2.73
CA LEU A 308 -19.61 -0.53 2.50
C LEU A 308 -20.55 -0.77 3.68
N SER A 309 -20.84 0.28 4.46
CA SER A 309 -22.02 0.28 5.32
C SER A 309 -23.23 0.57 4.43
N ASP A 310 -24.07 -0.44 4.22
CA ASP A 310 -25.46 -0.19 3.84
C ASP A 310 -26.18 0.31 5.10
N ASP A 311 -26.65 1.55 5.08
CA ASP A 311 -27.75 1.96 5.97
C ASP A 311 -28.62 3.04 5.31
N ASP A 312 -29.90 2.89 5.63
CA ASP A 312 -31.02 3.82 5.51
C ASP A 312 -31.72 4.01 4.15
N ASN A 313 -32.68 3.11 3.92
CA ASN A 313 -34.03 3.52 3.52
C ASN A 313 -35.02 3.08 4.60
N ASN A 314 -35.09 3.84 5.68
CA ASN A 314 -36.21 3.80 6.61
C ASN A 314 -36.99 5.11 6.48
N ALA A 315 -38.16 5.03 5.86
CA ALA A 315 -39.18 6.07 5.88
C ALA A 315 -40.46 5.47 6.47
N GLU A 316 -40.59 5.62 7.80
CA GLU A 316 -41.88 5.82 8.48
C GLU A 316 -42.55 7.06 7.87
N SER A 317 -43.87 7.27 7.79
CA SER A 317 -45.06 6.70 8.41
C SER A 317 -46.28 7.29 7.65
N GLY A 318 -47.45 6.68 7.78
CA GLY A 318 -48.71 7.27 7.31
C GLY A 318 -49.89 6.29 7.44
N GLU A 319 -50.59 6.39 8.55
CA GLU A 319 -51.83 5.70 8.90
C GLU A 319 -52.95 5.93 7.86
N GLU A 320 -53.77 4.91 7.60
CA GLU A 320 -55.22 5.06 7.45
C GLU A 320 -55.91 3.68 7.60
N GLU A 321 -56.58 3.49 8.74
CA GLU A 321 -57.69 2.54 8.88
C GLU A 321 -58.88 3.07 8.05
N THR A 322 -59.43 2.24 7.15
CA THR A 322 -60.87 2.20 6.86
C THR A 322 -61.24 0.89 6.13
N ASP A 323 -62.19 0.17 6.73
CA ASP A 323 -63.32 -0.58 6.14
C ASP A 323 -63.12 -1.41 4.85
N GLU A 324 -63.29 -2.74 4.95
CA GLU A 324 -64.48 -3.46 4.42
C GLU A 324 -64.23 -4.99 4.40
N SER A 325 -65.26 -5.73 4.87
CA SER A 325 -65.55 -7.17 4.71
C SER A 325 -65.01 -8.17 5.74
#